data_AF-A0A940SVL8-F1
#
_entry.id   AF-A0A940SVL8-F1
#
_cell.length_a   1.000
_cell.length_b   1.000
_cell.length_c   1.000
_cell.angle_alpha   90.00
_cell.angle_beta   90.00
_cell.angle_gamma   90.00
#
_symmetry.space_group_name_H-M   'P 1'
#
loop_
_entity.id
_entity.type
_entity.pdbx_description
1 polymer ?
#
loop_
_entity_poly.entity_id
_entity_poly.type
_entity_poly.pdbx_seq_one_letter_code
_entity_poly.pdbx_strand_id
1 'polypeptide(L)'
;MSKLLYPQHPQALSPGVTLLQEITKTNAPLAYIELKLIELTAGGSYQETLTEFECCAVILTGKATLTSGDQQFTDIGTRESVFDKVPTDSVYLPRESQFTVTSQTKAKVILCYSPTTVTKELTFIPAKDNTTEARGILNNQRLVHNILPDSSTIADRLLVVEVYTEGGNFSSYPPHKHDQDNLPEESLLEETYYHEINPPQGFVFQRVYTDDRSLDETMSVENGSVVAVPKGYHPVGVPDGYTSYYLNIMAGPVRKWQFHNDPDHEWILNR
;
A
#
# COMPACT_ATOMS: atom_id res chain seq x y z
N MET A 1 -1.60 -16.82 -18.16
CA MET A 1 -2.10 -16.55 -16.81
C MET A 1 -1.09 -15.66 -16.13
N SER A 2 -1.49 -14.43 -15.85
CA SER A 2 -0.62 -13.48 -15.17
C SER A 2 -0.69 -13.80 -13.69
N LYS A 3 0.42 -14.18 -13.06
CA LYS A 3 0.45 -14.46 -11.63
C LYS A 3 0.46 -13.13 -10.88
N LEU A 4 -0.71 -12.65 -10.48
CA LEU A 4 -0.88 -11.36 -9.79
C LEU A 4 -0.92 -11.48 -8.25
N LEU A 5 -1.13 -12.69 -7.72
CA LEU A 5 -1.18 -12.97 -6.28
C LEU A 5 0.17 -13.46 -5.76
N TYR A 6 0.63 -12.83 -4.67
CA TYR A 6 1.88 -13.08 -3.98
C TYR A 6 1.59 -13.41 -2.51
N PRO A 7 1.52 -14.69 -2.15
CA PRO A 7 1.42 -15.12 -0.76
C PRO A 7 2.62 -14.62 0.06
N GLN A 8 2.46 -14.59 1.37
CA GLN A 8 3.54 -14.23 2.29
C GLN A 8 4.65 -15.30 2.28
N HIS A 9 5.91 -14.88 2.25
CA HIS A 9 7.07 -15.77 2.30
C HIS A 9 8.08 -15.29 3.35
N PRO A 10 7.83 -15.58 4.65
CA PRO A 10 8.70 -15.10 5.72
C PRO A 10 10.13 -15.63 5.61
N GLN A 11 11.11 -14.72 5.67
CA GLN A 11 12.52 -15.02 5.66
C GLN A 11 13.25 -14.20 6.74
N ALA A 12 14.02 -14.87 7.60
CA ALA A 12 14.89 -14.18 8.54
C ALA A 12 16.00 -13.43 7.78
N LEU A 13 16.14 -12.12 8.02
CA LEU A 13 17.20 -11.29 7.42
C LEU A 13 18.41 -11.18 8.35
N SER A 14 18.14 -10.97 9.64
CA SER A 14 19.14 -10.81 10.70
C SER A 14 18.48 -11.12 12.06
N PRO A 15 19.24 -11.20 13.17
CA PRO A 15 18.65 -11.38 14.49
C PRO A 15 17.58 -10.32 14.79
N GLY A 16 16.37 -10.77 15.05
CA GLY A 16 15.22 -9.91 15.36
C GLY A 16 14.60 -9.17 14.16
N VAL A 17 14.97 -9.51 12.92
CA VAL A 17 14.35 -8.94 11.71
C VAL A 17 13.94 -10.05 10.73
N THR A 18 12.67 -10.05 10.36
CA THR A 18 12.09 -10.96 9.38
C THR A 18 11.51 -10.17 8.21
N LEU A 19 11.89 -10.50 6.98
CA LEU A 19 11.20 -10.08 5.78
C LEU A 19 9.93 -10.90 5.65
N LEU A 20 8.78 -10.27 5.66
CA LEU A 20 7.47 -10.92 5.52
C LEU A 20 7.04 -10.98 4.06
N GLN A 21 7.29 -9.93 3.29
CA GLN A 21 6.88 -9.81 1.89
C GLN A 21 7.86 -8.94 1.12
N GLU A 22 8.09 -9.27 -0.15
CA GLU A 22 8.93 -8.50 -1.06
C GLU A 22 8.39 -8.57 -2.50
N ILE A 23 8.09 -7.40 -3.05
CA ILE A 23 7.71 -7.21 -4.45
C ILE A 23 8.77 -6.34 -5.10
N THR A 24 9.33 -6.81 -6.20
CA THR A 24 10.34 -6.09 -6.97
C THR A 24 10.00 -6.15 -8.44
N LYS A 25 10.67 -5.31 -9.25
CA LYS A 25 10.57 -5.37 -10.72
C LYS A 25 10.96 -6.72 -11.32
N THR A 26 11.68 -7.58 -10.57
CA THR A 26 12.14 -8.88 -11.08
C THR A 26 11.18 -10.01 -10.78
N ASN A 27 10.25 -9.84 -9.83
CA ASN A 27 9.28 -10.87 -9.44
C ASN A 27 7.82 -10.50 -9.76
N ALA A 28 7.54 -9.23 -10.06
CA ALA A 28 6.21 -8.73 -10.40
C ALA A 28 6.19 -7.95 -11.72
N PRO A 29 5.03 -7.90 -12.41
CA PRO A 29 4.89 -7.17 -13.67
C PRO A 29 4.74 -5.66 -13.43
N LEU A 30 5.57 -5.08 -12.56
CA LEU A 30 5.54 -3.69 -12.14
C LEU A 30 6.87 -3.01 -12.44
N ALA A 31 6.83 -1.81 -13.01
CA ALA A 31 7.98 -1.00 -13.38
C ALA A 31 8.21 0.20 -12.45
N TYR A 32 7.17 0.66 -11.73
CA TYR A 32 7.18 1.88 -10.93
C TYR A 32 7.07 1.64 -9.42
N ILE A 33 6.81 0.40 -8.99
CA ILE A 33 6.57 0.07 -7.58
C ILE A 33 7.43 -1.11 -7.14
N GLU A 34 8.07 -0.95 -5.99
CA GLU A 34 8.56 -2.08 -5.19
C GLU A 34 8.02 -1.95 -3.76
N LEU A 35 7.98 -3.06 -3.03
CA LEU A 35 7.44 -3.14 -1.67
C LEU A 35 8.29 -4.10 -0.85
N LYS A 36 8.60 -3.73 0.39
CA LYS A 36 9.08 -4.68 1.42
C LYS A 36 8.26 -4.53 2.68
N LEU A 37 7.83 -5.64 3.27
CA LEU A 37 7.26 -5.67 4.61
C LEU A 37 8.25 -6.36 5.55
N ILE A 38 8.71 -5.63 6.56
CA ILE A 38 9.60 -6.17 7.59
C ILE A 38 8.88 -6.24 8.94
N GLU A 39 9.19 -7.27 9.70
CA GLU A 39 8.81 -7.41 11.10
C GLU A 39 10.06 -7.37 11.96
N LEU A 40 10.06 -6.52 12.97
CA LEU A 40 11.10 -6.40 13.97
C LEU A 40 10.59 -6.96 15.30
N THR A 41 11.45 -7.65 16.03
CA THR A 41 11.26 -7.94 17.45
C THR A 41 12.11 -7.00 18.30
N ALA A 42 11.99 -7.09 19.63
CA ALA A 42 12.77 -6.28 20.56
C ALA A 42 14.28 -6.38 20.28
N GLY A 43 14.93 -5.24 20.06
CA GLY A 43 16.35 -5.15 19.72
C GLY A 43 16.67 -5.41 18.24
N GLY A 44 15.67 -5.73 17.40
CA GLY A 44 15.84 -5.87 15.96
C GLY A 44 16.27 -4.55 15.31
N SER A 45 17.16 -4.65 14.32
CA SER A 45 17.69 -3.50 13.58
C SER A 45 17.80 -3.83 12.09
N TYR A 46 17.01 -3.14 11.28
CA TYR A 46 17.05 -3.22 9.82
C TYR A 46 17.78 -2.00 9.27
N GLN A 47 18.72 -2.20 8.34
CA GLN A 47 19.45 -1.12 7.68
C GLN A 47 19.34 -1.28 6.17
N GLU A 48 19.13 -0.17 5.46
CA GLU A 48 19.09 -0.13 4.01
C GLU A 48 19.70 1.18 3.50
N THR A 49 20.31 1.08 2.31
CA THR A 49 20.79 2.25 1.55
C THR A 49 20.02 2.29 0.25
N LEU A 50 19.26 3.36 0.04
CA LEU A 50 18.59 3.64 -1.21
C LEU A 50 19.60 4.11 -2.26
N THR A 51 19.32 3.84 -3.53
CA THR A 51 20.09 4.37 -4.66
C THR A 51 19.18 5.20 -5.56
N GLU A 52 18.44 4.55 -6.45
CA GLU A 52 17.59 5.17 -7.45
C GLU A 52 16.10 5.18 -7.06
N PHE A 53 15.79 5.02 -5.77
CA PHE A 53 14.43 4.91 -5.25
C PHE A 53 14.15 5.95 -4.17
N GLU A 54 12.97 6.56 -4.23
CA GLU A 54 12.35 7.15 -3.03
C GLU A 54 11.65 6.05 -2.23
N CYS A 55 11.47 6.26 -0.93
CA CYS A 55 10.77 5.33 -0.05
C CYS A 55 9.81 6.05 0.90
N CYS A 56 8.62 5.49 1.11
CA CYS A 56 7.74 5.84 2.23
C CYS A 56 7.70 4.65 3.20
N ALA A 57 8.29 4.83 4.39
CA ALA A 57 8.30 3.84 5.46
C ALA A 57 7.09 4.09 6.38
N VAL A 58 6.07 3.23 6.31
CA VAL A 58 4.85 3.31 7.13
C VAL A 58 4.99 2.35 8.31
N ILE A 59 4.83 2.86 9.54
CA ILE A 59 4.84 2.03 10.75
C ILE A 59 3.48 1.34 10.88
N LEU A 60 3.34 0.21 10.18
CA LEU A 60 2.07 -0.48 10.00
C LEU A 60 1.41 -0.89 11.33
N THR A 61 2.22 -1.44 12.26
CA THR A 61 1.81 -1.80 13.63
C THR A 61 3.00 -1.72 14.60
N GLY A 62 2.71 -1.50 15.88
CA GLY A 62 3.70 -1.38 16.94
C GLY A 62 4.44 -0.04 16.90
N LYS A 63 5.66 -0.04 17.44
CA LYS A 63 6.49 1.15 17.60
C LYS A 63 7.88 0.94 17.03
N ALA A 64 8.40 1.92 16.30
CA ALA A 64 9.76 1.86 15.77
C ALA A 64 10.49 3.20 15.94
N THR A 65 11.82 3.16 15.86
CA THR A 65 12.67 4.33 15.69
C THR A 65 13.34 4.26 14.34
N LEU A 66 13.20 5.31 13.53
CA LEU A 66 13.85 5.44 12.24
C LEU A 66 14.92 6.54 12.29
N THR A 67 16.13 6.22 11.87
CA THR A 67 17.25 7.18 11.76
C THR A 67 17.72 7.27 10.31
N SER A 68 17.94 8.47 9.79
CA SER A 68 18.58 8.69 8.49
C SER A 68 19.40 10.00 8.51
N GLY A 69 20.69 9.90 8.18
CA GLY A 69 21.64 10.99 8.40
C GLY A 69 21.66 11.43 9.88
N ASP A 70 21.54 12.72 10.12
CA ASP A 70 21.49 13.31 11.47
C ASP A 70 20.08 13.38 12.06
N GLN A 71 19.05 12.94 11.31
CA GLN A 71 17.66 12.97 11.77
C GLN A 71 17.26 11.63 12.38
N GLN A 72 16.50 11.71 13.47
CA GLN A 72 15.98 10.55 14.19
C GLN A 72 14.51 10.78 14.57
N PHE A 73 13.66 9.81 14.23
CA PHE A 73 12.24 9.78 14.55
C PHE A 73 12.00 8.64 15.54
N THR A 74 11.89 8.95 16.82
CA THR A 74 11.82 7.97 17.91
C THR A 74 10.39 7.59 18.27
N ASP A 75 10.15 6.31 18.55
CA ASP A 75 8.87 5.77 19.05
C ASP A 75 7.64 6.14 18.18
N ILE A 76 7.85 6.17 16.86
CA ILE A 76 6.81 6.42 15.86
C ILE A 76 5.95 5.16 15.64
N GLY A 77 4.69 5.37 15.27
CA GLY A 77 3.63 4.35 15.18
C GLY A 77 2.54 4.61 16.22
N THR A 78 1.28 4.29 15.90
CA THR A 78 0.14 4.69 16.75
C THR A 78 -0.81 3.57 17.14
N ARG A 79 -0.60 2.37 16.58
CA ARG A 79 -1.55 1.25 16.68
C ARG A 79 -0.85 -0.08 16.83
N GLU A 80 -1.47 -1.01 17.55
CA GLU A 80 -0.97 -2.38 17.74
C GLU A 80 -1.53 -3.31 16.67
N SER A 81 -2.69 -2.97 16.10
CA SER A 81 -3.31 -3.65 14.97
C SER A 81 -3.70 -2.66 13.89
N VAL A 82 -3.61 -3.05 12.62
CA VAL A 82 -4.21 -2.25 11.54
C VAL A 82 -5.71 -2.06 11.79
N PHE A 83 -6.38 -3.06 12.38
CA PHE A 83 -7.82 -3.06 12.69
C PHE A 83 -8.22 -2.16 13.86
N ASP A 84 -7.28 -1.47 14.51
CA ASP A 84 -7.58 -0.37 15.43
C ASP A 84 -8.19 0.83 14.67
N LYS A 85 -8.06 0.87 13.33
CA LYS A 85 -8.67 1.86 12.42
C LYS A 85 -8.34 3.30 12.78
N VAL A 86 -7.13 3.53 13.28
CA VAL A 86 -6.56 4.85 13.48
C VAL A 86 -5.38 5.04 12.52
N PRO A 87 -5.15 6.26 12.00
CA PRO A 87 -3.98 6.53 11.17
C PRO A 87 -2.67 6.28 11.92
N THR A 88 -1.60 5.95 11.19
CA THR A 88 -0.26 5.70 11.74
C THR A 88 0.80 6.61 11.14
N ASP A 89 1.93 6.71 11.84
CA ASP A 89 3.06 7.53 11.45
C ASP A 89 3.83 6.90 10.28
N SER A 90 4.40 7.75 9.42
CA SER A 90 5.26 7.35 8.32
C SER A 90 6.46 8.30 8.19
N VAL A 91 7.50 7.85 7.48
CA VAL A 91 8.64 8.69 7.12
C VAL A 91 8.90 8.55 5.62
N TYR A 92 8.95 9.68 4.91
CA TYR A 92 9.41 9.74 3.54
C TYR A 92 10.92 9.92 3.49
N LEU A 93 11.60 9.01 2.79
CA LEU A 93 13.04 8.94 2.58
C LEU A 93 13.36 9.25 1.11
N PRO A 94 14.15 10.29 0.81
CA PRO A 94 14.56 10.57 -0.56
C PRO A 94 15.55 9.53 -1.08
N ARG A 95 15.73 9.49 -2.40
CA ARG A 95 16.81 8.71 -3.04
C ARG A 95 18.16 8.97 -2.38
N GLU A 96 19.04 7.96 -2.43
CA GLU A 96 20.37 7.99 -1.82
C GLU A 96 20.39 8.05 -0.27
N SER A 97 19.23 7.97 0.39
CA SER A 97 19.17 7.87 1.85
C SER A 97 19.75 6.55 2.36
N GLN A 98 20.63 6.64 3.34
CA GLN A 98 20.96 5.53 4.22
C GLN A 98 20.13 5.66 5.49
N PHE A 99 19.39 4.61 5.85
CA PHE A 99 18.53 4.65 7.03
C PHE A 99 18.58 3.35 7.82
N THR A 100 18.16 3.44 9.08
CA THR A 100 18.06 2.32 10.00
C THR A 100 16.71 2.38 10.73
N VAL A 101 16.03 1.24 10.79
CA VAL A 101 14.80 1.04 11.55
C VAL A 101 15.10 0.10 12.71
N THR A 102 14.81 0.53 13.93
CA THR A 102 14.97 -0.28 15.14
C THR A 102 13.65 -0.35 15.90
N SER A 103 13.49 -1.38 16.72
CA SER A 103 12.33 -1.51 17.59
C SER A 103 12.71 -2.07 18.97
N GLN A 104 12.01 -1.59 20.00
CA GLN A 104 12.10 -2.14 21.37
C GLN A 104 10.99 -3.16 21.67
N THR A 105 10.00 -3.25 20.79
CA THR A 105 8.87 -4.19 20.88
C THR A 105 8.67 -4.88 19.53
N LYS A 106 7.59 -5.65 19.38
CA LYS A 106 7.22 -6.16 18.06
C LYS A 106 6.69 -5.01 17.21
N ALA A 107 7.19 -4.84 15.99
CA ALA A 107 6.69 -3.84 15.05
C ALA A 107 6.70 -4.37 13.61
N LYS A 108 5.73 -3.97 12.80
CA LYS A 108 5.76 -4.17 11.35
C LYS A 108 5.93 -2.83 10.66
N VAL A 109 6.86 -2.76 9.71
CA VAL A 109 7.10 -1.58 8.88
C VAL A 109 6.99 -2.00 7.42
N ILE A 110 6.16 -1.30 6.66
CA ILE A 110 6.07 -1.48 5.23
C ILE A 110 6.82 -0.34 4.53
N LEU A 111 7.75 -0.72 3.67
CA LEU A 111 8.62 0.17 2.91
C LEU A 111 8.07 0.18 1.48
N CYS A 112 7.61 1.36 1.07
CA CYS A 112 6.94 1.58 -0.21
C CYS A 112 7.91 2.31 -1.14
N TYR A 113 8.31 1.73 -2.27
CA TYR A 113 9.37 2.29 -3.11
C TYR A 113 8.85 2.66 -4.50
N SER A 114 9.44 3.72 -5.08
CA SER A 114 9.29 4.04 -6.50
C SER A 114 10.62 4.55 -7.07
N PRO A 115 11.02 4.16 -8.29
CA PRO A 115 12.25 4.65 -8.88
C PRO A 115 12.11 6.15 -9.18
N THR A 116 13.11 6.95 -8.84
CA THR A 116 13.12 8.39 -9.07
C THR A 116 14.52 8.91 -9.40
N THR A 117 14.57 9.96 -10.21
CA THR A 117 15.78 10.75 -10.42
C THR A 117 15.76 12.06 -9.63
N VAL A 118 14.64 12.40 -8.99
CA VAL A 118 14.42 13.63 -8.23
C VAL A 118 14.76 13.39 -6.75
N THR A 119 15.54 14.31 -6.18
CA THR A 119 15.80 14.32 -4.74
C THR A 119 14.84 15.27 -4.05
N LYS A 120 14.05 14.75 -3.12
CA LYS A 120 13.14 15.49 -2.23
C LYS A 120 13.77 15.58 -0.83
N GLU A 121 13.05 16.19 0.12
CA GLU A 121 13.49 16.30 1.51
C GLU A 121 13.03 15.10 2.34
N LEU A 122 13.89 14.62 3.24
CA LEU A 122 13.52 13.68 4.30
C LEU A 122 12.42 14.30 5.15
N THR A 123 11.26 13.64 5.23
CA THR A 123 10.06 14.23 5.83
C THR A 123 9.33 13.23 6.73
N PHE A 124 9.07 13.62 7.97
CA PHE A 124 8.16 12.89 8.86
C PHE A 124 6.71 13.21 8.51
N ILE A 125 5.88 12.16 8.40
CA ILE A 125 4.45 12.24 8.12
C ILE A 125 3.73 11.72 9.38
N PRO A 126 3.35 12.59 10.32
CA PRO A 126 2.70 12.16 11.55
C PRO A 126 1.28 11.70 11.27
N ALA A 127 0.80 10.70 12.00
CA ALA A 127 -0.53 10.12 11.87
C ALA A 127 -1.67 11.16 11.86
N LYS A 128 -1.52 12.23 12.65
CA LYS A 128 -2.51 13.32 12.76
C LYS A 128 -2.71 14.11 11.46
N ASP A 129 -1.75 14.06 10.55
CA ASP A 129 -1.79 14.78 9.27
C ASP A 129 -2.42 13.91 8.16
N ASN A 130 -2.63 12.61 8.41
CA ASN A 130 -3.32 11.71 7.49
C ASN A 130 -4.80 12.06 7.45
N THR A 131 -5.31 12.44 6.28
CA THR A 131 -6.75 12.71 6.14
C THR A 131 -7.54 11.41 6.19
N THR A 132 -8.69 11.45 6.86
CA THR A 132 -9.58 10.29 7.04
C THR A 132 -10.92 10.55 6.37
N GLU A 133 -11.40 9.60 5.58
CA GLU A 133 -12.62 9.72 4.81
C GLU A 133 -13.49 8.47 4.93
N ALA A 134 -14.78 8.65 5.22
CA ALA A 134 -15.78 7.60 5.03
C ALA A 134 -16.33 7.73 3.60
N ARG A 135 -16.04 6.75 2.75
CA ARG A 135 -16.46 6.74 1.33
C ARG A 135 -17.57 5.72 1.10
N GLY A 136 -18.46 6.05 0.16
CA GLY A 136 -19.52 5.16 -0.32
C GLY A 136 -20.74 5.05 0.60
N ILE A 137 -21.74 4.32 0.12
CA ILE A 137 -23.01 4.04 0.78
C ILE A 137 -23.39 2.57 0.57
N LEU A 138 -24.33 2.05 1.36
CA LEU A 138 -24.79 0.65 1.29
C LEU A 138 -23.58 -0.30 1.39
N ASN A 139 -23.57 -1.38 0.60
CA ASN A 139 -22.46 -2.34 0.54
C ASN A 139 -21.19 -1.81 -0.17
N ASN A 140 -21.01 -0.49 -0.28
CA ASN A 140 -19.78 0.14 -0.79
C ASN A 140 -19.13 1.07 0.25
N GLN A 141 -19.53 0.97 1.52
CA GLN A 141 -18.98 1.76 2.62
C GLN A 141 -17.59 1.28 3.01
N ARG A 142 -16.65 2.22 3.12
CA ARG A 142 -15.26 1.98 3.52
C ARG A 142 -14.65 3.19 4.23
N LEU A 143 -13.68 2.94 5.10
CA LEU A 143 -12.86 3.97 5.73
C LEU A 143 -11.53 4.06 4.99
N VAL A 144 -11.09 5.27 4.68
CA VAL A 144 -9.85 5.53 3.94
C VAL A 144 -8.96 6.46 4.76
N HIS A 145 -7.69 6.14 4.92
CA HIS A 145 -6.68 7.08 5.41
C HIS A 145 -5.68 7.39 4.30
N ASN A 146 -5.62 8.64 3.87
CA ASN A 146 -4.64 9.07 2.88
C ASN A 146 -3.33 9.43 3.59
N ILE A 147 -2.33 8.56 3.49
CA ILE A 147 -0.99 8.73 4.11
C ILE A 147 -0.15 9.68 3.26
N LEU A 148 -0.14 9.48 1.94
CA LEU A 148 0.66 10.26 1.00
C LEU A 148 -0.13 10.51 -0.30
N PRO A 149 -1.15 11.39 -0.28
CA PRO A 149 -2.01 11.66 -1.44
C PRO A 149 -1.31 12.46 -2.53
N ASP A 150 -1.90 12.52 -3.73
CA ASP A 150 -1.33 13.23 -4.90
C ASP A 150 -1.25 14.75 -4.71
N SER A 151 -2.02 15.30 -3.78
CA SER A 151 -2.00 16.70 -3.35
C SER A 151 -0.80 17.05 -2.46
N SER A 152 -0.14 16.05 -1.86
CA SER A 152 1.07 16.26 -1.06
C SER A 152 2.28 16.54 -1.96
N THR A 153 3.15 17.46 -1.56
CA THR A 153 4.38 17.79 -2.30
C THR A 153 5.60 16.96 -1.86
N ILE A 154 5.43 16.09 -0.85
CA ILE A 154 6.50 15.37 -0.16
C ILE A 154 7.25 14.40 -1.10
N ALA A 155 6.52 13.62 -1.90
CA ALA A 155 7.08 12.62 -2.80
C ALA A 155 7.20 13.11 -4.25
N ASP A 156 8.02 12.42 -5.04
CA ASP A 156 8.12 12.58 -6.48
C ASP A 156 7.06 11.76 -7.22
N ARG A 157 6.91 10.47 -6.91
CA ARG A 157 5.98 9.53 -7.59
C ARG A 157 5.02 8.81 -6.65
N LEU A 158 5.47 8.45 -5.46
CA LEU A 158 4.72 7.63 -4.52
C LEU A 158 3.38 8.24 -4.11
N LEU A 159 2.33 7.44 -4.21
CA LEU A 159 1.05 7.62 -3.55
C LEU A 159 0.84 6.45 -2.59
N VAL A 160 0.43 6.74 -1.36
CA VAL A 160 0.20 5.72 -0.32
C VAL A 160 -1.13 5.98 0.38
N VAL A 161 -1.99 4.97 0.40
CA VAL A 161 -3.32 5.04 1.01
C VAL A 161 -3.64 3.69 1.66
N GLU A 162 -4.37 3.72 2.77
CA GLU A 162 -4.90 2.50 3.39
C GLU A 162 -6.42 2.55 3.46
N VAL A 163 -7.05 1.38 3.32
CA VAL A 163 -8.51 1.24 3.23
C VAL A 163 -8.98 0.10 4.11
N TYR A 164 -10.12 0.33 4.78
CA TYR A 164 -10.82 -0.67 5.57
C TYR A 164 -12.21 -0.91 5.00
N THR A 165 -12.54 -2.18 4.81
CA THR A 165 -13.80 -2.62 4.23
C THR A 165 -14.42 -3.70 5.11
N GLU A 166 -15.62 -3.46 5.61
CA GLU A 166 -16.34 -4.42 6.46
C GLU A 166 -16.90 -5.61 5.67
N GLY A 167 -17.24 -6.67 6.39
CA GLY A 167 -17.83 -7.87 5.83
C GLY A 167 -19.09 -7.59 5.02
N GLY A 168 -19.20 -8.22 3.85
CA GLY A 168 -20.30 -8.04 2.91
C GLY A 168 -20.20 -6.76 2.06
N ASN A 169 -19.20 -5.91 2.26
CA ASN A 169 -18.97 -4.72 1.44
C ASN A 169 -17.96 -4.98 0.32
N PHE A 170 -18.00 -4.08 -0.66
CA PHE A 170 -17.01 -3.96 -1.73
C PHE A 170 -16.22 -2.65 -1.59
N SER A 171 -14.98 -2.69 -2.02
CA SER A 171 -14.09 -1.53 -2.15
C SER A 171 -13.29 -1.60 -3.43
N SER A 172 -12.53 -0.54 -3.72
CA SER A 172 -12.07 -0.23 -5.08
C SER A 172 -13.23 -0.36 -6.08
N TYR A 173 -14.42 0.08 -5.62
CA TYR A 173 -15.72 -0.10 -6.26
C TYR A 173 -16.51 1.24 -6.25
N PRO A 174 -17.25 1.61 -7.32
CA PRO A 174 -17.33 0.95 -8.63
C PRO A 174 -15.96 0.69 -9.23
N PRO A 175 -15.80 -0.39 -10.03
CA PRO A 175 -14.50 -0.77 -10.56
C PRO A 175 -13.91 0.40 -11.33
N HIS A 176 -12.65 0.71 -11.09
CA HIS A 176 -11.94 1.78 -11.78
C HIS A 176 -10.55 1.31 -12.18
N LYS A 177 -9.97 1.98 -13.17
CA LYS A 177 -8.61 1.75 -13.66
C LYS A 177 -7.85 3.07 -13.80
N HIS A 178 -6.53 2.96 -13.77
CA HIS A 178 -5.58 4.04 -14.02
C HIS A 178 -4.37 3.42 -14.71
N ASP A 179 -4.57 2.95 -15.94
CA ASP A 179 -3.64 2.14 -16.72
C ASP A 179 -3.25 2.77 -18.08
N GLN A 180 -3.65 4.03 -18.31
CA GLN A 180 -3.33 4.78 -19.53
C GLN A 180 -2.70 6.13 -19.20
N ASP A 181 -1.61 6.46 -19.88
CA ASP A 181 -0.98 7.79 -19.79
C ASP A 181 -1.76 8.77 -20.70
N ASN A 182 -2.92 9.23 -20.22
CA ASN A 182 -3.91 9.96 -21.01
C ASN A 182 -4.59 11.08 -20.21
N LEU A 183 -3.81 11.88 -19.48
CA LEU A 183 -4.34 13.00 -18.71
C LEU A 183 -4.96 14.08 -19.64
N PRO A 184 -6.07 14.73 -19.24
CA PRO A 184 -6.67 14.72 -17.90
C PRO A 184 -7.69 13.60 -17.66
N GLU A 185 -7.92 12.70 -18.61
CA GLU A 185 -8.97 11.67 -18.48
C GLU A 185 -8.53 10.53 -17.56
N GLU A 186 -7.28 10.08 -17.70
CA GLU A 186 -6.73 8.96 -16.93
C GLU A 186 -5.21 9.10 -16.77
N SER A 187 -4.71 8.76 -15.59
CA SER A 187 -3.28 8.63 -15.31
C SER A 187 -2.82 7.18 -15.42
N LEU A 188 -1.58 6.94 -15.84
CA LEU A 188 -0.93 5.64 -15.69
C LEU A 188 -0.36 5.53 -14.28
N LEU A 189 -0.96 4.69 -13.45
CA LEU A 189 -0.47 4.33 -12.12
C LEU A 189 -0.55 2.81 -11.97
N GLU A 190 0.60 2.18 -11.78
CA GLU A 190 0.61 0.82 -11.24
C GLU A 190 0.09 0.84 -9.80
N GLU A 191 -0.38 -0.29 -9.30
CA GLU A 191 -0.83 -0.39 -7.91
C GLU A 191 -0.48 -1.75 -7.28
N THR A 192 -0.17 -1.75 -5.99
CA THR A 192 -0.12 -2.96 -5.17
C THR A 192 -1.16 -2.90 -4.07
N TYR A 193 -1.63 -4.07 -3.61
CA TYR A 193 -2.53 -4.21 -2.47
C TYR A 193 -1.89 -5.17 -1.47
N TYR A 194 -1.37 -4.68 -0.34
CA TYR A 194 -1.02 -5.54 0.79
C TYR A 194 -2.24 -5.75 1.68
N HIS A 195 -2.72 -6.98 1.82
CA HIS A 195 -3.95 -7.31 2.55
C HIS A 195 -3.67 -7.86 3.96
N GLU A 196 -4.41 -7.37 4.96
CA GLU A 196 -4.64 -8.09 6.22
C GLU A 196 -6.14 -8.35 6.38
N ILE A 197 -6.52 -9.48 6.99
CA ILE A 197 -7.91 -9.88 7.22
C ILE A 197 -8.12 -10.17 8.71
N ASN A 198 -9.28 -9.80 9.24
CA ASN A 198 -9.67 -10.11 10.61
C ASN A 198 -11.04 -10.81 10.63
N PRO A 199 -11.17 -12.02 11.22
CA PRO A 199 -10.09 -12.88 11.74
C PRO A 199 -9.09 -13.36 10.65
N PRO A 200 -7.82 -13.65 11.00
CA PRO A 200 -6.71 -13.82 10.06
C PRO A 200 -6.78 -15.07 9.16
N GLN A 201 -7.62 -16.05 9.49
CA GLN A 201 -7.88 -17.21 8.61
C GLN A 201 -8.81 -16.89 7.44
N GLY A 202 -9.33 -15.66 7.36
CA GLY A 202 -10.21 -15.23 6.29
C GLY A 202 -9.49 -14.95 4.97
N PHE A 203 -10.28 -14.50 4.00
CA PHE A 203 -9.82 -14.11 2.68
C PHE A 203 -10.71 -13.01 2.10
N VAL A 204 -10.25 -12.34 1.04
CA VAL A 204 -11.08 -11.48 0.18
C VAL A 204 -11.07 -11.96 -1.25
N PHE A 205 -12.09 -11.62 -2.03
CA PHE A 205 -12.06 -11.80 -3.47
C PHE A 205 -11.53 -10.53 -4.13
N GLN A 206 -10.46 -10.62 -4.90
CA GLN A 206 -10.00 -9.52 -5.75
C GLN A 206 -9.99 -9.99 -7.20
N ARG A 207 -10.61 -9.21 -8.08
CA ARG A 207 -10.61 -9.47 -9.52
C ARG A 207 -9.83 -8.37 -10.22
N VAL A 208 -8.89 -8.72 -11.09
CA VAL A 208 -8.17 -7.76 -11.93
C VAL A 208 -8.51 -8.06 -13.39
N TYR A 209 -9.11 -7.10 -14.10
CA TYR A 209 -9.59 -7.32 -15.46
C TYR A 209 -9.51 -6.09 -16.38
N THR A 210 -9.32 -6.29 -17.67
CA THR A 210 -9.40 -5.24 -18.71
C THR A 210 -10.73 -5.27 -19.46
N ASP A 211 -11.08 -4.19 -20.18
CA ASP A 211 -12.31 -4.12 -20.97
C ASP A 211 -12.45 -5.30 -21.95
N ASP A 212 -11.35 -5.63 -22.64
CA ASP A 212 -11.25 -6.72 -23.63
C ASP A 212 -11.06 -8.12 -23.01
N ARG A 213 -10.95 -8.20 -21.68
CA ARG A 213 -10.70 -9.44 -20.91
C ARG A 213 -9.42 -10.19 -21.30
N SER A 214 -8.47 -9.52 -21.97
CA SER A 214 -7.12 -10.07 -22.20
C SER A 214 -6.37 -10.33 -20.89
N LEU A 215 -6.70 -9.56 -19.86
CA LEU A 215 -6.47 -9.87 -18.45
C LEU A 215 -7.82 -10.02 -17.76
N ASP A 216 -8.05 -11.12 -17.05
CA ASP A 216 -9.24 -11.35 -16.23
C ASP A 216 -8.94 -12.45 -15.20
N GLU A 217 -8.38 -12.06 -14.05
CA GLU A 217 -7.93 -12.97 -13.00
C GLU A 217 -8.74 -12.70 -11.73
N THR A 218 -9.41 -13.71 -11.18
CA THR A 218 -10.09 -13.63 -9.88
C THR A 218 -9.32 -14.47 -8.85
N MET A 219 -8.98 -13.85 -7.73
CA MET A 219 -8.11 -14.42 -6.71
C MET A 219 -8.85 -14.46 -5.36
N SER A 220 -8.67 -15.54 -4.62
CA SER A 220 -8.95 -15.59 -3.18
C SER A 220 -7.68 -15.19 -2.45
N VAL A 221 -7.67 -14.00 -1.84
CA VAL A 221 -6.49 -13.37 -1.26
C VAL A 221 -6.52 -13.56 0.26
N GLU A 222 -5.53 -14.27 0.80
CA GLU A 222 -5.40 -14.58 2.22
C GLU A 222 -4.56 -13.52 2.96
N ASN A 223 -4.66 -13.54 4.30
CA ASN A 223 -3.99 -12.58 5.18
C ASN A 223 -2.48 -12.53 4.97
N GLY A 224 -1.92 -11.32 4.81
CA GLY A 224 -0.50 -11.07 4.58
C GLY A 224 -0.07 -11.15 3.11
N SER A 225 -0.99 -11.43 2.18
CA SER A 225 -0.69 -11.52 0.75
C SER A 225 -0.67 -10.16 0.07
N VAL A 226 0.02 -10.08 -1.07
CA VAL A 226 -0.01 -8.93 -1.98
C VAL A 226 -0.67 -9.29 -3.30
N VAL A 227 -1.47 -8.38 -3.84
CA VAL A 227 -1.90 -8.41 -5.25
C VAL A 227 -1.22 -7.28 -6.01
N ALA A 228 -0.60 -7.60 -7.14
CA ALA A 228 -0.05 -6.63 -8.09
C ALA A 228 -1.09 -6.31 -9.18
N VAL A 229 -1.34 -5.02 -9.41
CA VAL A 229 -2.26 -4.52 -10.42
C VAL A 229 -1.46 -3.71 -11.45
N PRO A 230 -0.99 -4.35 -12.53
CA PRO A 230 -0.24 -3.67 -13.57
C PRO A 230 -1.14 -2.86 -14.51
N LYS A 231 -2.42 -3.24 -14.62
CA LYS A 231 -3.45 -2.59 -15.43
C LYS A 231 -4.84 -3.13 -15.10
N GLY A 232 -5.87 -2.47 -15.62
CA GLY A 232 -7.27 -2.89 -15.56
C GLY A 232 -7.99 -2.49 -14.28
N TYR A 233 -9.27 -2.82 -14.25
CA TYR A 233 -10.17 -2.65 -13.12
C TYR A 233 -9.88 -3.69 -12.04
N HIS A 234 -9.94 -3.28 -10.76
CA HIS A 234 -9.43 -4.10 -9.66
C HIS A 234 -10.28 -4.08 -8.37
N PRO A 235 -11.60 -4.39 -8.45
CA PRO A 235 -12.48 -4.37 -7.28
C PRO A 235 -12.13 -5.47 -6.25
N VAL A 236 -12.44 -5.17 -4.98
CA VAL A 236 -12.28 -6.08 -3.84
C VAL A 236 -13.65 -6.33 -3.20
N GLY A 237 -14.01 -7.60 -3.02
CA GLY A 237 -15.20 -8.04 -2.31
C GLY A 237 -14.86 -8.77 -1.02
N VAL A 238 -15.45 -8.34 0.10
CA VAL A 238 -15.17 -8.90 1.43
C VAL A 238 -16.28 -9.88 1.82
N PRO A 239 -15.98 -11.18 2.03
CA PRO A 239 -16.97 -12.13 2.50
C PRO A 239 -17.53 -11.76 3.88
N ASP A 240 -18.77 -12.17 4.15
CA ASP A 240 -19.40 -11.97 5.46
C ASP A 240 -18.58 -12.62 6.59
N GLY A 241 -18.55 -11.97 7.75
CA GLY A 241 -17.79 -12.42 8.93
C GLY A 241 -16.31 -12.02 8.96
N TYR A 242 -15.81 -11.29 7.95
CA TYR A 242 -14.44 -10.78 7.93
C TYR A 242 -14.40 -9.26 7.72
N THR A 243 -13.45 -8.59 8.37
CA THR A 243 -13.06 -7.22 8.05
C THR A 243 -11.76 -7.26 7.24
N SER A 244 -11.71 -6.53 6.14
CA SER A 244 -10.53 -6.39 5.29
C SER A 244 -9.83 -5.07 5.56
N TYR A 245 -8.50 -5.13 5.58
CA TYR A 245 -7.60 -4.00 5.47
C TYR A 245 -6.71 -4.20 4.25
N TYR A 246 -6.44 -3.14 3.51
CA TYR A 246 -5.30 -3.14 2.60
C TYR A 246 -4.57 -1.80 2.57
N LEU A 247 -3.25 -1.87 2.36
CA LEU A 247 -2.41 -0.72 2.05
C LEU A 247 -2.06 -0.74 0.57
N ASN A 248 -2.34 0.36 -0.11
CA ASN A 248 -1.98 0.58 -1.49
C ASN A 248 -0.73 1.42 -1.62
N ILE A 249 0.11 1.01 -2.56
CA ILE A 249 1.18 1.83 -3.12
C ILE A 249 0.81 2.01 -4.58
N MET A 250 0.80 3.26 -5.04
CA MET A 250 0.68 3.59 -6.45
C MET A 250 1.86 4.46 -6.89
N ALA A 251 2.30 4.27 -8.13
CA ALA A 251 3.27 5.12 -8.78
C ALA A 251 3.21 4.96 -10.30
N GLY A 252 3.68 5.98 -11.02
CA GLY A 252 3.69 6.02 -12.46
C GLY A 252 4.55 7.18 -12.99
N PRO A 253 4.55 7.44 -14.30
CA PRO A 253 5.35 8.52 -14.89
C PRO A 253 4.91 9.91 -14.42
N VAL A 254 3.63 10.09 -14.09
CA VAL A 254 3.06 11.33 -13.57
C VAL A 254 2.36 11.04 -12.25
N ARG A 255 2.76 11.75 -11.18
CA ARG A 255 2.15 11.63 -9.85
C ARG A 255 0.81 12.36 -9.80
N LYS A 256 -0.23 11.73 -10.33
CA LYS A 256 -1.61 12.24 -10.31
C LYS A 256 -2.55 11.07 -10.19
N TRP A 257 -3.47 11.08 -9.23
CA TRP A 257 -4.50 10.04 -9.15
C TRP A 257 -5.72 10.48 -9.96
N GLN A 258 -5.80 9.98 -11.19
CA GLN A 258 -6.88 10.25 -12.12
C GLN A 258 -7.33 8.93 -12.73
N PHE A 259 -8.49 8.42 -12.30
CA PHE A 259 -8.97 7.10 -12.68
C PHE A 259 -10.18 7.19 -13.62
N HIS A 260 -10.39 6.12 -14.38
CA HIS A 260 -11.56 5.90 -15.23
C HIS A 260 -12.41 4.79 -14.62
N ASN A 261 -13.70 5.05 -14.40
CA ASN A 261 -14.64 4.03 -13.92
C ASN A 261 -15.02 3.09 -15.07
N ASP A 262 -15.33 1.83 -14.75
CA ASP A 262 -15.94 0.90 -15.70
C ASP A 262 -17.32 1.44 -16.12
N PRO A 263 -17.54 1.78 -17.41
CA PRO A 263 -18.79 2.40 -17.86
C PRO A 263 -20.03 1.54 -17.57
N ASP A 264 -19.89 0.21 -17.57
CA ASP A 264 -21.01 -0.71 -17.28
C ASP A 264 -21.46 -0.66 -15.82
N HIS A 265 -20.64 -0.07 -14.94
CA HIS A 265 -20.85 -0.01 -13.50
C HIS A 265 -20.97 1.43 -12.97
N GLU A 266 -20.79 2.44 -13.82
CA GLU A 266 -20.79 3.86 -13.43
C GLU A 266 -22.14 4.34 -12.88
N TRP A 267 -23.24 3.69 -13.28
CA TRP A 267 -24.60 3.96 -12.75
C TRP A 267 -24.68 3.88 -11.22
N ILE A 268 -23.78 3.12 -10.60
CA ILE A 268 -23.68 2.93 -9.14
C ILE A 268 -23.31 4.23 -8.41
N LEU A 269 -22.63 5.17 -9.06
CA LEU A 269 -22.30 6.47 -8.47
C LEU A 269 -23.55 7.31 -8.17
N ASN A 270 -24.65 7.05 -8.89
CA ASN A 270 -25.90 7.82 -8.81
C ASN A 270 -27.05 7.04 -8.15
N ARG A 271 -26.79 5.85 -7.60
CA ARG A 271 -27.83 4.99 -7.00
C ARG A 271 -28.20 5.38 -5.57
#